data_AF-A0A498CEV3-F1
#
_entry.id   AF-A0A498CEV3-F1
#
_cell.length_a   1.000
_cell.length_b   1.000
_cell.length_c   1.000
_cell.angle_alpha   90.00
_cell.angle_beta   90.00
_cell.angle_gamma   90.00
#
_symmetry.space_group_name_H-M   'P 1'
#
loop_
_entity.id
_entity.type
_entity.pdbx_description
1 polymer ?
#
loop_
_entity_poly.entity_id
_entity_poly.type
_entity_poly.pdbx_seq_one_letter_code
_entity_poly.pdbx_strand_id
1 'polypeptide(L)'
;METVMDQPVSSTQPSAHPADEIREQRNIAIILRTHLLNQGLDMPGCETAYMADFWVSKDCQTAWEAARRHQLMLLGDALDIVPTGRDARSDRSGMTSLELQRRRDARQELIDRVRGLVNPFAVDSLLPADQILRGNADLERAA
;
A
#
# COMPACT_ATOMS: atom_id res chain seq x y z
N MET A 1 -41.85 -2.85 -47.30
CA MET A 1 -41.66 -1.92 -46.15
C MET A 1 -41.87 -2.75 -44.89
N GLU A 2 -41.02 -3.75 -44.66
CA GLU A 2 -39.73 -3.66 -43.93
C GLU A 2 -39.90 -3.21 -42.47
N THR A 3 -40.17 -4.23 -41.65
CA THR A 3 -39.60 -4.52 -40.32
C THR A 3 -39.05 -3.35 -39.52
N VAL A 4 -39.82 -2.98 -38.50
CA VAL A 4 -39.39 -2.25 -37.31
C VAL A 4 -38.31 -3.09 -36.60
N MET A 5 -37.05 -2.65 -36.71
CA MET A 5 -36.01 -2.99 -35.76
C MET A 5 -36.32 -2.23 -34.47
N ASP A 6 -36.67 -2.94 -33.40
CA ASP A 6 -36.68 -2.35 -32.07
C ASP A 6 -36.10 -3.29 -31.02
N GLN A 7 -35.19 -2.68 -30.28
CA GLN A 7 -34.55 -3.03 -29.02
C GLN A 7 -33.26 -3.90 -29.00
N PRO A 8 -32.19 -3.37 -28.39
CA PRO A 8 -31.02 -4.16 -28.01
C PRO A 8 -31.42 -5.10 -26.89
N VAL A 9 -31.10 -6.37 -27.08
CA VAL A 9 -31.19 -7.42 -26.06
C VAL A 9 -30.44 -6.90 -24.83
N SER A 10 -31.17 -6.65 -23.74
CA SER A 10 -30.59 -6.39 -22.43
C SER A 10 -29.70 -7.58 -22.11
N SER A 11 -28.38 -7.43 -22.29
CA SER A 11 -27.42 -8.43 -21.85
C SER A 11 -27.38 -8.35 -20.33
N THR A 12 -28.37 -8.97 -19.70
CA THR A 12 -28.33 -9.30 -18.28
C THR A 12 -27.11 -10.20 -18.13
N GLN A 13 -25.97 -9.60 -17.78
CA GLN A 13 -24.79 -10.37 -17.40
C GLN A 13 -25.25 -11.36 -16.34
N PRO A 14 -24.98 -12.67 -16.50
CA PRO A 14 -25.30 -13.62 -15.44
C PRO A 14 -24.63 -13.12 -14.17
N SER A 15 -25.38 -13.05 -13.07
CA SER A 15 -24.85 -12.68 -11.77
C SER A 15 -23.58 -13.50 -11.52
N ALA A 16 -22.44 -12.82 -11.39
CA ALA A 16 -21.15 -13.48 -11.25
C ALA A 16 -21.26 -14.54 -10.15
N HIS A 17 -20.72 -15.73 -10.41
CA HIS A 17 -20.72 -16.77 -9.40
C HIS A 17 -19.97 -16.22 -8.18
N PRO A 18 -20.42 -16.41 -6.92
CA PRO A 18 -19.73 -15.83 -5.75
C PRO A 18 -18.24 -16.18 -5.66
N ALA A 19 -17.82 -17.29 -6.27
CA ALA A 19 -16.41 -17.66 -6.40
C ALA A 19 -15.60 -16.73 -7.33
N ASP A 20 -16.22 -16.08 -8.30
CA ASP A 20 -15.57 -15.12 -9.20
C ASP A 20 -15.26 -13.81 -8.46
N GLU A 21 -16.14 -13.36 -7.58
CA GLU A 21 -15.86 -12.23 -6.66
C GLU A 21 -14.66 -12.53 -5.74
N ILE A 22 -14.57 -13.76 -5.22
CA ILE A 22 -13.44 -14.19 -4.38
C ILE A 22 -12.13 -14.22 -5.19
N ARG A 23 -12.19 -14.68 -6.45
CA ARG A 23 -11.02 -14.68 -7.35
C ARG A 23 -10.56 -13.26 -7.66
N GLU A 24 -11.49 -12.36 -7.95
CA GLU A 24 -11.21 -10.96 -8.20
C GLU A 24 -10.57 -10.30 -6.98
N GLN A 25 -11.13 -10.49 -5.78
CA GLN A 25 -10.56 -9.98 -4.53
C GLN A 25 -9.14 -10.49 -4.28
N ARG A 26 -8.85 -11.77 -4.57
CA ARG A 26 -7.50 -12.33 -4.46
C ARG A 26 -6.53 -11.68 -5.44
N ASN A 27 -6.95 -11.47 -6.69
CA ASN A 27 -6.12 -10.82 -7.70
C ASN A 27 -5.81 -9.36 -7.31
N ILE A 28 -6.82 -8.63 -6.83
CA ILE A 28 -6.65 -7.26 -6.31
C ILE A 28 -5.66 -7.25 -5.15
N ALA A 29 -5.77 -8.19 -4.20
CA ALA A 29 -4.85 -8.27 -3.06
C ALA A 29 -3.39 -8.50 -3.48
N ILE A 30 -3.14 -9.32 -4.51
CA ILE A 30 -1.79 -9.56 -5.05
C ILE A 30 -1.20 -8.28 -5.67
N ILE A 31 -2.00 -7.59 -6.49
CA ILE A 31 -1.58 -6.34 -7.15
C ILE A 31 -1.32 -5.27 -6.10
N LEU A 32 -2.22 -5.11 -5.13
CA LEU A 32 -2.09 -4.17 -4.03
C LEU A 32 -0.84 -4.44 -3.20
N ARG A 33 -0.57 -5.70 -2.82
CA ARG A 33 0.63 -6.08 -2.09
C ARG A 33 1.90 -5.66 -2.83
N THR A 34 1.92 -5.84 -4.15
CA THR A 34 3.06 -5.43 -4.99
C THR A 34 3.23 -3.91 -5.00
N HIS A 35 2.14 -3.16 -5.08
CA HIS A 35 2.20 -1.69 -5.01
C HIS A 35 2.68 -1.18 -3.66
N LEU A 36 2.17 -1.73 -2.56
CA LEU A 36 2.58 -1.36 -1.20
C LEU A 36 4.08 -1.68 -0.99
N LEU A 37 4.55 -2.84 -1.45
CA LEU A 37 5.96 -3.21 -1.43
C LEU A 37 6.84 -2.17 -2.15
N ASN A 38 6.44 -1.76 -3.35
CA ASN A 38 7.16 -0.75 -4.13
C ASN A 38 7.17 0.64 -3.46
N GLN A 39 6.22 0.90 -2.56
CA GLN A 39 6.14 2.13 -1.76
C GLN A 39 6.88 2.02 -0.42
N GLY A 40 7.59 0.91 -0.18
CA GLY A 40 8.32 0.66 1.07
C GLY A 40 7.49 0.08 2.20
N LEU A 41 6.24 -0.33 1.92
CA LEU A 41 5.36 -1.04 2.86
C LEU A 41 5.44 -2.55 2.60
N ASP A 42 6.48 -3.16 3.12
CA ASP A 42 6.91 -4.54 2.86
C ASP A 42 6.54 -5.54 3.97
N MET A 43 6.05 -5.07 5.11
CA MET A 43 5.69 -5.94 6.23
C MET A 43 4.43 -6.77 5.92
N PRO A 44 4.33 -8.01 6.42
CA PRO A 44 3.19 -8.88 6.15
C PRO A 44 1.88 -8.29 6.68
N GLY A 45 0.83 -8.33 5.87
CA GLY A 45 -0.50 -7.87 6.24
C GLY A 45 -0.74 -6.37 6.04
N CYS A 46 0.21 -5.63 5.47
CA CYS A 46 -0.02 -4.24 5.06
C CYS A 46 -1.16 -4.14 4.03
N GLU A 47 -1.26 -5.11 3.11
CA GLU A 47 -2.35 -5.22 2.14
C GLU A 47 -3.72 -5.44 2.81
N THR A 48 -3.75 -6.25 3.87
CA THR A 48 -4.97 -6.50 4.64
C THR A 48 -5.39 -5.27 5.41
N ALA A 49 -4.45 -4.57 6.04
CA ALA A 49 -4.71 -3.32 6.75
C ALA A 49 -5.23 -2.23 5.80
N TYR A 50 -4.62 -2.11 4.61
CA TYR A 50 -5.10 -1.22 3.55
C TYR A 50 -6.54 -1.57 3.17
N MET A 51 -6.81 -2.83 2.82
CA MET A 51 -8.14 -3.24 2.37
C MET A 51 -9.18 -3.06 3.47
N ALA A 52 -8.88 -3.42 4.72
CA ALA A 52 -9.80 -3.25 5.83
C ALA A 52 -10.24 -1.78 6.00
N ASP A 53 -9.28 -0.85 5.99
CA ASP A 53 -9.58 0.59 6.12
C ASP A 53 -10.28 1.12 4.87
N PHE A 54 -9.80 0.77 3.66
CA PHE A 54 -10.43 1.16 2.40
C PHE A 54 -11.89 0.72 2.31
N TRP A 55 -12.22 -0.47 2.82
CA TRP A 55 -13.59 -0.97 2.77
C TRP A 55 -14.55 -0.17 3.65
N VAL A 56 -14.04 0.40 4.75
CA VAL A 56 -14.78 1.22 5.70
C VAL A 56 -14.84 2.68 5.25
N SER A 57 -13.71 3.27 4.87
CA SER A 57 -13.61 4.70 4.54
C SER A 57 -13.94 5.02 3.09
N LYS A 58 -13.76 4.05 2.18
CA LYS A 58 -13.73 4.24 0.72
C LYS A 58 -12.72 5.30 0.27
N ASP A 59 -11.67 5.54 1.07
CA ASP A 59 -10.61 6.50 0.80
C ASP A 59 -9.23 5.81 0.76
N CYS A 60 -8.51 6.02 -0.34
CA CYS A 60 -7.16 5.50 -0.54
C CYS A 60 -6.14 6.19 0.38
N GLN A 61 -6.34 7.46 0.72
CA GLN A 61 -5.42 8.20 1.58
C GLN A 61 -5.43 7.62 3.00
N THR A 62 -6.61 7.43 3.61
CA THR A 62 -6.68 6.78 4.94
C THR A 62 -6.22 5.34 4.90
N ALA A 63 -6.54 4.60 3.83
CA ALA A 63 -6.17 3.20 3.69
C ALA A 63 -4.65 3.00 3.61
N TRP A 64 -3.96 3.88 2.88
CA TRP A 64 -2.51 3.88 2.82
C TRP A 64 -1.88 4.19 4.19
N GLU A 65 -2.43 5.17 4.91
CA GLU A 65 -1.97 5.48 6.27
C GLU A 65 -2.22 4.31 7.24
N ALA A 66 -3.30 3.55 7.08
CA ALA A 66 -3.57 2.35 7.87
C ALA A 66 -2.50 1.28 7.63
N ALA A 67 -2.12 1.04 6.38
CA ALA A 67 -1.02 0.13 6.03
C ALA A 67 0.32 0.60 6.63
N ARG A 68 0.63 1.90 6.55
CA ARG A 68 1.83 2.48 7.18
C ARG A 68 1.84 2.29 8.70
N ARG A 69 0.71 2.54 9.37
CA ARG A 69 0.57 2.29 10.82
C ARG A 69 0.74 0.82 11.16
N HIS A 70 0.19 -0.10 10.36
CA HIS A 70 0.35 -1.54 10.54
C HIS A 70 1.83 -1.96 10.48
N GLN A 71 2.57 -1.48 9.48
CA GLN A 71 4.02 -1.71 9.40
C GLN A 71 4.75 -1.22 10.65
N LEU A 72 4.46 0.00 11.12
CA LEU A 72 5.07 0.54 12.35
C LEU A 72 4.76 -0.30 13.59
N MET A 73 3.54 -0.85 13.70
CA MET A 73 3.16 -1.75 14.80
C MET A 73 3.93 -3.07 14.78
N LEU A 74 4.30 -3.56 13.60
CA LEU A 74 5.03 -4.82 13.45
C LEU A 74 6.55 -4.70 13.65
N LEU A 75 7.12 -3.50 13.80
CA LEU A 75 8.55 -3.31 14.04
C LEU A 75 9.04 -3.79 15.44
N GLY A 76 8.19 -4.45 16.23
CA GLY A 76 8.57 -5.16 17.46
C GLY A 76 9.26 -4.29 18.51
N ASP A 77 9.84 -4.92 19.54
CA ASP A 77 10.77 -4.26 20.45
C ASP A 77 12.21 -4.36 19.91
N ALA A 78 13.10 -3.45 20.32
CA ALA A 78 14.51 -3.46 19.92
C ALA A 78 15.21 -4.77 20.29
N LEU A 79 14.74 -5.46 21.33
CA LEU A 79 15.23 -6.77 21.72
C LEU A 79 14.94 -7.85 20.67
N ASP A 80 13.86 -7.69 19.90
CA ASP A 80 13.38 -8.66 18.93
C ASP A 80 14.05 -8.52 17.55
N ILE A 81 14.81 -7.45 17.34
CA ILE A 81 15.58 -7.23 16.11
C ILE A 81 16.87 -8.03 16.19
N VAL A 82 16.85 -9.22 15.60
CA VAL A 82 18.03 -10.08 15.45
C VAL A 82 18.50 -10.04 14.00
N PRO A 83 19.70 -9.52 13.71
CA PRO A 83 20.23 -9.44 12.35
C PRO A 83 20.32 -10.79 11.62
N THR A 84 20.40 -11.88 12.38
CA THR A 84 20.57 -13.24 11.87
C THR A 84 19.27 -14.04 11.75
N GLY A 85 18.11 -13.46 12.09
CA GLY A 85 16.81 -14.15 12.08
C GLY A 85 16.67 -15.25 13.15
N ARG A 86 17.59 -15.30 14.13
CA ARG A 86 17.51 -16.20 15.29
C ARG A 86 16.48 -15.68 16.30
N ASP A 87 15.88 -16.57 17.09
CA ASP A 87 14.94 -16.15 18.15
C ASP A 87 15.63 -15.22 19.14
N ALA A 88 15.19 -13.97 19.19
CA ALA A 88 15.64 -12.92 20.10
C ALA A 88 15.67 -13.34 21.57
N ARG A 89 14.79 -14.27 21.97
CA ARG A 89 14.72 -14.78 23.33
C ARG A 89 15.98 -15.55 23.74
N SER A 90 16.65 -16.19 22.78
CA SER A 90 17.90 -16.93 23.02
C SER A 90 19.12 -16.03 23.24
N ASP A 91 19.10 -14.80 22.72
CA ASP A 91 20.19 -13.83 22.85
C ASP A 91 20.04 -12.92 24.10
N ARG A 92 18.94 -13.02 24.86
CA ARG A 92 18.69 -12.15 26.03
C ARG A 92 19.68 -12.36 27.17
N SER A 93 20.25 -13.55 27.29
CA SER A 93 21.23 -13.89 28.33
C SER A 93 22.65 -13.65 27.83
N GLY A 94 23.18 -12.43 28.02
CA GLY A 94 24.59 -12.12 27.78
C GLY A 94 24.84 -10.93 26.85
N MET A 95 23.81 -10.19 26.44
CA MET A 95 23.96 -9.02 25.59
C MET A 95 24.64 -7.87 26.33
N THR A 96 25.68 -7.31 25.71
CA THR A 96 26.35 -6.12 26.25
C THR A 96 25.46 -4.88 26.08
N SER A 97 25.65 -3.87 26.92
CA SER A 97 24.93 -2.59 26.79
C SER A 97 25.14 -1.91 25.44
N LEU A 98 26.31 -2.13 24.82
CA LEU A 98 26.65 -1.61 23.49
C LEU A 98 25.81 -2.26 22.39
N GLU A 99 25.65 -3.58 22.44
CA GLU A 99 24.84 -4.33 21.46
C GLU A 99 23.35 -3.99 21.58
N LEU A 100 22.86 -3.80 22.81
CA LEU A 100 21.50 -3.34 23.06
C LEU A 100 21.27 -1.94 22.46
N GLN A 101 22.23 -1.03 22.61
CA GLN A 101 22.14 0.31 22.01
C GLN A 101 22.10 0.23 20.49
N ARG A 102 22.99 -0.56 19.87
CA ARG A 102 22.98 -0.77 18.42
C ARG A 102 21.63 -1.30 17.90
N ARG A 103 21.00 -2.24 18.61
CA ARG A 103 19.68 -2.76 18.23
C ARG A 103 18.57 -1.70 18.37
N ARG A 104 18.65 -0.84 19.39
CA ARG A 104 17.73 0.30 19.53
C ARG A 104 17.89 1.32 18.41
N ASP A 105 19.13 1.64 18.07
CA ASP A 105 19.43 2.58 16.98
C ASP A 105 18.94 2.01 15.64
N ALA A 106 19.23 0.74 15.35
CA ALA A 106 18.73 0.06 14.15
C ALA A 106 17.19 0.05 14.08
N ARG A 107 16.51 -0.16 15.22
CA ARG A 107 15.04 -0.04 15.27
C ARG A 107 14.58 1.37 14.93
N GLN A 108 15.23 2.37 15.50
CA GLN A 108 14.88 3.77 15.28
C GLN A 108 15.04 4.14 13.82
N GLU A 109 16.11 3.70 13.16
CA GLU A 109 16.30 3.85 11.71
C GLU A 109 15.17 3.23 10.88
N LEU A 110 14.69 2.04 11.26
CA LEU A 110 13.55 1.41 10.58
C LEU A 110 12.26 2.21 10.77
N ILE A 111 12.01 2.72 11.99
CA ILE A 111 10.85 3.57 12.28
C ILE A 111 10.92 4.85 11.45
N ASP A 112 12.07 5.51 11.43
CA ASP A 112 12.25 6.78 10.74
C ASP A 112 12.12 6.59 9.23
N ARG A 113 12.60 5.48 8.68
CA ARG A 113 12.38 5.09 7.28
C ARG A 113 10.88 4.99 6.96
N VAL A 114 10.12 4.26 7.77
CA VAL A 114 8.68 4.07 7.53
C VAL A 114 7.91 5.36 7.73
N ARG A 115 8.24 6.17 8.75
CA ARG A 115 7.64 7.49 8.97
C ARG A 115 7.95 8.49 7.86
N GLY A 116 9.13 8.37 7.25
CA GLY A 116 9.56 9.19 6.12
C GLY A 116 8.87 8.83 4.79
N LEU A 117 8.11 7.73 4.72
CA LEU A 117 7.34 7.40 3.53
C LEU A 117 6.24 8.44 3.29
N VAL A 118 6.24 9.00 2.09
CA VAL A 118 5.24 9.98 1.64
C VAL A 118 4.01 9.23 1.14
N ASN A 119 2.85 9.63 1.63
CA ASN A 119 1.58 9.09 1.16
C ASN A 119 1.31 9.55 -0.28
N PRO A 120 1.24 8.64 -1.27
CA PRO A 120 1.04 9.01 -2.66
C PRO A 120 -0.36 9.56 -2.96
N PHE A 121 -1.33 9.33 -2.07
CA PHE A 121 -2.72 9.78 -2.21
C PHE A 121 -3.03 11.05 -1.41
N ALA A 122 -2.06 11.58 -0.66
CA ALA A 122 -2.27 12.84 0.05
C ALA A 122 -2.58 13.95 -0.97
N VAL A 123 -3.71 14.63 -0.78
CA VAL A 123 -4.21 15.71 -1.65
C VAL A 123 -3.22 16.89 -1.76
N ASP A 124 -2.25 16.97 -0.85
CA ASP A 124 -1.13 17.93 -0.85
C ASP A 124 0.19 17.38 -1.43
N SER A 125 0.19 16.17 -2.01
CA SER A 125 1.29 15.73 -2.87
C SER A 125 1.25 16.59 -4.13
N LEU A 126 1.92 17.73 -4.04
CA LEU A 126 2.16 18.73 -5.08
C LEU A 126 2.80 18.08 -6.32
N LEU A 127 2.02 17.37 -7.11
CA LEU A 127 2.17 17.42 -8.55
C LEU A 127 1.66 18.80 -8.94
N PRO A 128 2.53 19.71 -9.44
CA PRO A 128 2.05 20.95 -9.97
C PRO A 128 1.15 20.58 -11.16
N ALA A 129 -0.15 20.83 -11.03
CA ALA A 129 -1.09 20.83 -12.14
C ALA A 129 -0.59 21.70 -13.33
N ASP A 130 0.41 22.54 -13.08
CA ASP A 130 1.19 23.33 -14.02
C ASP A 130 2.06 22.54 -15.02
N GLN A 131 2.49 21.29 -14.75
CA GLN A 131 3.37 20.58 -15.70
C GLN A 131 2.61 19.96 -16.89
N ILE A 132 1.40 19.44 -16.67
CA ILE A 132 0.57 18.90 -17.76
C ILE A 132 0.02 20.04 -18.63
N LEU A 133 -0.26 21.21 -18.04
CA LEU A 133 -0.70 22.40 -18.77
C LEU A 133 0.41 23.07 -19.59
N ARG A 134 1.67 23.04 -19.13
CA ARG A 134 2.81 23.57 -19.92
C ARG A 134 3.10 22.77 -21.20
N GLY A 135 2.97 21.44 -21.16
CA GLY A 135 3.19 20.61 -22.35
C GLY A 135 2.23 20.90 -23.50
N ASN A 136 0.99 21.30 -23.18
CA ASN A 136 -0.01 21.65 -24.20
C ASN A 136 0.22 23.06 -24.79
N ALA A 137 0.67 24.01 -23.97
CA ALA A 137 0.96 25.37 -24.43
C ALA A 137 2.14 25.47 -25.41
N ASP A 138 3.13 24.57 -25.30
CA ASP A 138 4.28 24.53 -26.21
C ASP A 138 3.93 23.89 -27.57
N LEU A 139 2.92 23.02 -27.63
CA LEU A 139 2.43 22.43 -28.88
C LEU A 139 1.60 23.45 -29.70
N GLU A 140 0.82 24.30 -29.05
CA GLU A 140 0.02 25.33 -29.73
C GLU A 140 0.86 26.51 -30.27
N ARG A 141 2.08 26.72 -29.76
CA ARG A 141 3.00 27.74 -30.27
C ARG A 141 3.87 27.25 -31.44
N ALA A 142 3.92 25.93 -31.67
CA ALA A 142 4.69 25.29 -32.73
C ALA A 142 3.86 24.89 -33.96
N ALA A 143 2.55 25.15 -33.95
CA ALA A 143 1.62 24.97 -35.08
C ALA A 143 1.34 26.31 -35.79
#